data_AF-A0A498HGM4-F1
#
_entry.id   AF-A0A498HGM4-F1
#
_cell.length_a   1.000
_cell.length_b   1.000
_cell.length_c   1.000
_cell.angle_alpha   90.00
_cell.angle_beta   90.00
_cell.angle_gamma   90.00
#
_symmetry.space_group_name_H-M   'P 1'
#
loop_
_entity.id
_entity.type
_entity.pdbx_description
1 polymer ?
#
loop_
_entity_poly.entity_id
_entity_poly.type
_entity_poly.pdbx_seq_one_letter_code
_entity_poly.pdbx_strand_id
1 'polypeptide(L)'
;ATIPGFLSRGLSIEQGELLLKKSVKLAVEARNSFWDALKVTPDHRYNRALVAASIGSYGAYLADGSEYSGCYGPRVDVDKLKDFHRRRLQVLVEAGPDLLAFETIPNKLEAQACVELLEEQNVQIPSWICFSSVDGENAPSGEGFKECLEAVSVLQLTSKAIIVYPNSGEIWDGKAKRWLPAKCFDDENFECFATIWRDSGAKLIGGCCRTTPSTVQAISKVLKGQSQ
;
A
#
# COMPACT_ATOMS: atom_id res chain seq x y z
N ALA A 1 0.45 11.10 1.78
CA ALA A 1 0.53 12.31 2.64
C ALA A 1 1.71 12.19 3.59
N THR A 2 2.48 13.26 3.77
CA THR A 2 3.66 13.31 4.67
C THR A 2 3.71 14.66 5.37
N ILE A 3 4.22 14.70 6.60
CA ILE A 3 4.40 15.97 7.34
C ILE A 3 5.33 16.91 6.55
N PRO A 4 6.54 16.49 6.10
CA PRO A 4 7.38 17.34 5.24
C PRO A 4 6.68 17.82 3.95
N GLY A 5 5.85 16.98 3.34
CA GLY A 5 5.08 17.34 2.15
C GLY A 5 4.05 18.45 2.44
N PHE A 6 3.36 18.39 3.57
CA PHE A 6 2.43 19.45 4.00
C PHE A 6 3.14 20.75 4.38
N LEU A 7 4.28 20.67 5.08
CA LEU A 7 5.09 21.84 5.39
C LEU A 7 5.52 22.59 4.12
N SER A 8 5.93 21.85 3.08
CA SER A 8 6.30 22.45 1.78
C SER A 8 5.16 23.20 1.08
N ARG A 9 3.90 22.95 1.50
CA ARG A 9 2.69 23.62 1.01
C ARG A 9 2.20 24.73 1.96
N GLY A 10 2.97 25.08 2.98
CA GLY A 10 2.66 26.16 3.92
C GLY A 10 1.74 25.78 5.08
N LEU A 11 1.49 24.48 5.30
CA LEU A 11 0.74 24.01 6.46
C LEU A 11 1.67 23.91 7.68
N SER A 12 1.12 24.09 8.89
CA SER A 12 1.84 23.77 10.13
C SER A 12 1.92 22.25 10.35
N ILE A 13 2.76 21.83 11.30
CA ILE A 13 2.85 20.42 11.71
C ILE A 13 1.48 19.94 12.20
N GLU A 14 0.83 20.71 13.07
CA GLU A 14 -0.48 20.39 13.65
C GLU A 14 -1.56 20.23 12.58
N GLN A 15 -1.56 21.10 11.57
CA GLN A 15 -2.47 21.00 10.44
C GLN A 15 -2.20 19.73 9.61
N GLY A 16 -0.93 19.41 9.35
CA GLY A 16 -0.54 18.19 8.64
C GLY A 16 -0.94 16.92 9.39
N GLU A 17 -0.75 16.88 10.71
CA GLU A 17 -1.18 15.78 11.57
C GLU A 17 -2.71 15.63 11.60
N LEU A 18 -3.43 16.75 11.67
CA LEU A 18 -4.89 16.74 11.63
C LEU A 18 -5.41 16.16 10.31
N LEU A 19 -4.76 16.46 9.19
CA LEU A 19 -5.13 15.89 7.88
C LEU A 19 -4.86 14.38 7.81
N LEU A 20 -3.76 13.90 8.40
CA LEU A 20 -3.49 12.46 8.52
C LEU A 20 -4.58 11.76 9.33
N LYS A 21 -4.91 12.28 10.52
CA LYS A 21 -5.99 11.74 11.37
C LYS A 21 -7.34 11.77 10.66
N LYS A 22 -7.64 12.87 9.94
CA LYS A 22 -8.87 13.02 9.17
C LYS A 22 -8.99 11.97 8.05
N SER A 23 -7.88 11.59 7.40
CA SER A 23 -7.91 10.57 6.35
C SER A 23 -8.42 9.21 6.85
N VAL A 24 -7.94 8.76 8.02
CA VAL A 24 -8.39 7.51 8.66
C VAL A 24 -9.84 7.64 9.13
N LYS A 25 -10.19 8.77 9.75
CA LYS A 25 -11.56 9.04 10.23
C LYS A 25 -12.58 8.93 9.11
N LEU A 26 -12.33 9.56 7.95
CA LEU A 26 -13.23 9.52 6.80
C LEU A 26 -13.43 8.09 6.28
N ALA A 27 -12.36 7.28 6.21
CA ALA A 27 -12.46 5.89 5.80
C ALA A 27 -13.27 5.03 6.80
N VAL A 28 -13.08 5.27 8.11
CA VAL A 28 -13.84 4.63 9.18
C VAL A 28 -15.33 4.99 9.11
N GLU A 29 -15.65 6.26 8.89
CA GLU A 29 -17.03 6.74 8.72
C GLU A 29 -17.70 6.11 7.50
N ALA A 30 -17.01 6.06 6.36
CA ALA A 30 -17.52 5.40 5.15
C ALA A 30 -17.80 3.91 5.38
N ARG A 31 -16.85 3.19 6.00
CA ARG A 31 -17.03 1.77 6.39
C ARG A 31 -18.25 1.59 7.30
N ASN A 32 -18.35 2.40 8.35
CA ASN A 32 -19.42 2.25 9.35
C ASN A 32 -20.79 2.56 8.73
N SER A 33 -20.91 3.63 7.94
CA SER A 33 -22.13 3.98 7.23
C SER A 33 -22.60 2.84 6.31
N PHE A 34 -21.67 2.24 5.55
CA PHE A 34 -21.97 1.08 4.72
C PHE A 34 -22.39 -0.15 5.55
N TRP A 35 -21.66 -0.45 6.63
CA TRP A 35 -21.94 -1.59 7.50
C TRP A 35 -23.30 -1.48 8.21
N ASP A 36 -23.65 -0.29 8.67
CA ASP A 36 -24.93 -0.03 9.34
C ASP A 36 -26.11 -0.12 8.36
N ALA A 37 -25.93 0.32 7.11
CA ALA A 37 -26.93 0.11 6.05
C ALA A 37 -27.10 -1.37 5.69
N LEU A 38 -26.04 -2.19 5.79
CA LEU A 38 -26.13 -3.62 5.53
C LEU A 38 -26.85 -4.39 6.63
N LYS A 39 -26.71 -4.01 7.91
CA LYS A 39 -27.37 -4.71 9.04
C LYS A 39 -28.89 -4.80 8.90
N VAL A 40 -29.51 -3.86 8.20
CA VAL A 40 -30.96 -3.85 7.93
C VAL A 40 -31.35 -4.55 6.63
N THR A 41 -30.37 -4.99 5.84
CA THR A 41 -30.57 -5.72 4.59
C THR A 41 -30.60 -7.23 4.89
N PRO A 42 -31.74 -7.92 4.68
CA PRO A 42 -31.80 -9.37 4.86
C PRO A 42 -30.79 -10.09 3.96
N ASP A 43 -30.21 -11.18 4.45
CA ASP A 43 -29.40 -12.14 3.69
C ASP A 43 -28.12 -11.58 3.01
N HIS A 44 -27.57 -10.45 3.51
CA HIS A 44 -26.29 -9.96 2.99
C HIS A 44 -25.12 -10.89 3.35
N ARG A 45 -24.17 -11.08 2.41
CA ARG A 45 -22.97 -11.94 2.61
C ARG A 45 -21.67 -11.16 2.80
N TYR A 46 -21.76 -9.86 3.03
CA TYR A 46 -20.59 -9.01 3.26
C TYR A 46 -20.02 -9.20 4.68
N ASN A 47 -18.70 -9.33 4.76
CA ASN A 47 -17.96 -9.12 6.00
C ASN A 47 -17.75 -7.62 6.23
N ARG A 48 -17.53 -7.24 7.50
CA ARG A 48 -17.19 -5.85 7.82
C ARG A 48 -15.83 -5.52 7.20
N ALA A 49 -15.80 -4.50 6.35
CA ALA A 49 -14.56 -4.06 5.71
C ALA A 49 -13.53 -3.58 6.76
N LEU A 50 -12.26 -3.67 6.41
CA LEU A 50 -11.14 -3.14 7.20
C LEU A 50 -10.68 -1.79 6.62
N VAL A 51 -10.09 -0.95 7.45
CA VAL A 51 -9.47 0.32 7.09
C VAL A 51 -7.97 0.20 7.29
N ALA A 52 -7.21 0.27 6.20
CA ALA A 52 -5.76 0.33 6.21
C ALA A 52 -5.28 1.78 6.05
N ALA A 53 -4.39 2.25 6.92
CA ALA A 53 -3.75 3.55 6.74
C ALA A 53 -2.54 3.43 5.80
N SER A 54 -2.58 4.18 4.69
CA SER A 54 -1.51 4.22 3.68
C SER A 54 -0.27 4.95 4.18
N ILE A 55 0.90 4.32 3.98
CA ILE A 55 2.23 4.83 4.26
C ILE A 55 3.09 4.61 3.00
N GLY A 56 3.06 5.59 2.09
CA GLY A 56 3.89 5.56 0.88
C GLY A 56 5.37 5.84 1.15
N SER A 57 6.23 5.45 0.20
CA SER A 57 7.70 5.58 0.28
C SER A 57 8.24 7.00 0.38
N TYR A 58 9.51 7.12 0.78
CA TYR A 58 10.31 8.33 0.76
C TYR A 58 10.43 8.90 -0.66
N GLY A 59 10.60 8.03 -1.66
CA GLY A 59 10.66 8.44 -3.07
C GLY A 59 9.45 9.28 -3.51
N ALA A 60 8.25 8.91 -3.05
CA ALA A 60 7.03 9.65 -3.38
C ALA A 60 7.00 11.07 -2.79
N TYR A 61 7.72 11.31 -1.68
CA TYR A 61 7.88 12.65 -1.12
C TYR A 61 8.86 13.51 -1.94
N LEU A 62 9.92 12.92 -2.48
CA LEU A 62 10.91 13.64 -3.30
C LEU A 62 10.30 14.19 -4.60
N ALA A 63 9.25 13.54 -5.12
CA ALA A 63 8.52 13.95 -6.32
C ALA A 63 9.41 14.05 -7.59
N ASP A 64 10.50 13.29 -7.61
CA ASP A 64 11.51 13.19 -8.67
C ASP A 64 11.50 11.85 -9.40
N GLY A 65 10.55 10.96 -9.07
CA GLY A 65 10.44 9.62 -9.64
C GLY A 65 11.24 8.55 -8.89
N SER A 66 11.87 8.90 -7.76
CA SER A 66 12.66 7.95 -6.95
C SER A 66 11.83 6.79 -6.38
N GLU A 67 10.50 6.92 -6.31
CA GLU A 67 9.60 5.81 -5.98
C GLU A 67 9.58 4.71 -7.06
N TYR A 68 10.16 4.97 -8.24
CA TYR A 68 10.31 4.00 -9.34
C TYR A 68 11.78 3.71 -9.70
N SER A 69 12.74 4.34 -9.03
CA SER A 69 14.17 4.00 -9.15
C SER A 69 14.72 3.33 -7.90
N GLY A 70 14.12 3.58 -6.74
CA GLY A 70 14.62 3.16 -5.43
C GLY A 70 15.93 3.83 -5.02
N CYS A 71 16.47 4.75 -5.82
CA CYS A 71 17.76 5.39 -5.60
C CYS A 71 17.61 6.75 -4.90
N TYR A 72 17.74 6.77 -3.57
CA TYR A 72 17.58 7.99 -2.76
C TYR A 72 18.87 8.81 -2.58
N GLY A 73 19.98 8.30 -3.10
CA GLY A 73 21.31 8.90 -2.98
C GLY A 73 22.07 8.47 -1.72
N PRO A 74 23.40 8.71 -1.69
CA PRO A 74 24.30 8.10 -0.69
C PRO A 74 24.17 8.68 0.73
N ARG A 75 23.35 9.71 0.92
CA ARG A 75 23.10 10.38 2.22
C ARG A 75 21.76 10.01 2.85
N VAL A 76 21.16 8.92 2.37
CA VAL A 76 19.90 8.39 2.88
C VAL A 76 20.17 6.99 3.39
N ASP A 77 20.24 6.86 4.70
CA ASP A 77 20.43 5.63 5.44
C ASP A 77 19.13 5.21 6.15
N VAL A 78 19.19 4.09 6.87
CA VAL A 78 18.06 3.53 7.62
C VAL A 78 17.52 4.52 8.65
N ASP A 79 18.39 5.18 9.41
CA ASP A 79 17.98 6.13 10.45
C ASP A 79 17.25 7.34 9.88
N LYS A 80 17.71 7.89 8.77
CA LYS A 80 17.02 8.98 8.08
C LYS A 80 15.64 8.56 7.56
N LEU A 81 15.50 7.33 7.08
CA LEU A 81 14.21 6.79 6.64
C LEU A 81 13.27 6.58 7.84
N LYS A 82 13.80 6.09 8.97
CA LYS A 82 13.04 5.99 10.22
C LYS A 82 12.57 7.36 10.69
N ASP A 83 13.44 8.37 10.70
CA ASP A 83 13.10 9.75 11.05
C ASP A 83 11.99 10.31 10.17
N PHE A 84 12.06 10.07 8.87
CA PHE A 84 11.04 10.49 7.91
C PHE A 84 9.67 9.83 8.19
N HIS A 85 9.64 8.55 8.52
CA HIS A 85 8.41 7.79 8.73
C HIS A 85 7.83 7.95 10.15
N ARG A 86 8.68 8.14 11.17
CA ARG A 86 8.32 8.00 12.60
C ARG A 86 7.11 8.81 13.02
N ARG A 87 7.12 10.12 12.78
CA ARG A 87 6.02 10.96 13.27
C ARG A 87 4.71 10.67 12.52
N ARG A 88 4.79 10.40 11.21
CA ARG A 88 3.62 9.98 10.42
C ARG A 88 3.04 8.66 10.94
N LEU A 89 3.88 7.68 11.23
CA LEU A 89 3.47 6.40 11.80
C LEU A 89 2.74 6.60 13.13
N GLN A 90 3.32 7.34 14.07
CA GLN A 90 2.71 7.64 15.37
C GLN A 90 1.32 8.26 15.22
N VAL A 91 1.20 9.28 14.37
CA VAL A 91 -0.07 9.98 14.13
C VAL A 91 -1.14 9.06 13.51
N LEU A 92 -0.73 8.16 12.61
CA LEU A 92 -1.65 7.20 11.98
C LEU A 92 -2.04 6.08 12.96
N VAL A 93 -1.13 5.59 13.80
CA VAL A 93 -1.44 4.61 14.86
C VAL A 93 -2.43 5.21 15.86
N GLU A 94 -2.21 6.45 16.32
CA GLU A 94 -3.14 7.19 17.17
C GLU A 94 -4.53 7.37 16.54
N ALA A 95 -4.61 7.44 15.20
CA ALA A 95 -5.88 7.56 14.48
C ALA A 95 -6.70 6.26 14.46
N GLY A 96 -6.12 5.12 14.86
CA GLY A 96 -6.80 3.85 15.05
C GLY A 96 -7.32 3.15 13.77
N PRO A 97 -6.52 2.98 12.71
CA PRO A 97 -6.88 2.10 11.59
C PRO A 97 -6.86 0.62 12.04
N ASP A 98 -7.50 -0.26 11.26
CA ASP A 98 -7.44 -1.71 11.53
C ASP A 98 -6.11 -2.31 11.07
N LEU A 99 -5.48 -1.71 10.04
CA LEU A 99 -4.23 -2.18 9.40
C LEU A 99 -3.31 -0.99 9.04
N LEU A 100 -2.02 -1.25 8.85
CA LEU A 100 -1.09 -0.31 8.21
C LEU A 100 -0.59 -0.87 6.87
N ALA A 101 -0.53 0.00 5.87
CA ALA A 101 -0.18 -0.34 4.50
C ALA A 101 1.08 0.42 4.07
N PHE A 102 2.26 -0.18 4.25
CA PHE A 102 3.49 0.35 3.65
C PHE A 102 3.49 -0.03 2.18
N GLU A 103 3.29 0.96 1.32
CA GLU A 103 3.02 0.73 -0.09
C GLU A 103 3.99 1.46 -1.02
N THR A 104 4.23 0.86 -2.19
CA THR A 104 5.13 1.39 -3.21
C THR A 104 6.54 1.58 -2.65
N ILE A 105 7.03 0.59 -1.90
CA ILE A 105 8.38 0.58 -1.34
C ILE A 105 9.35 0.10 -2.42
N PRO A 106 10.29 0.94 -2.89
CA PRO A 106 11.06 0.63 -4.08
C PRO A 106 12.43 -0.01 -3.80
N ASN A 107 12.83 -0.15 -2.54
CA ASN A 107 14.13 -0.67 -2.16
C ASN A 107 14.11 -1.43 -0.82
N LYS A 108 15.15 -2.24 -0.61
CA LYS A 108 15.31 -3.05 0.61
C LYS A 108 15.57 -2.17 1.84
N LEU A 109 16.34 -1.10 1.67
CA LEU A 109 16.76 -0.20 2.75
C LEU A 109 15.58 0.44 3.49
N GLU A 110 14.57 0.89 2.75
CA GLU A 110 13.36 1.48 3.31
C GLU A 110 12.45 0.43 3.93
N ALA A 111 12.34 -0.75 3.32
CA ALA A 111 11.60 -1.85 3.93
C ALA A 111 12.18 -2.22 5.31
N GLN A 112 13.50 -2.32 5.41
CA GLN A 112 14.19 -2.51 6.69
C GLN A 112 13.86 -1.40 7.69
N ALA A 113 13.96 -0.14 7.28
CA ALA A 113 13.62 1.01 8.12
C ALA A 113 12.18 0.95 8.64
N CYS A 114 11.22 0.54 7.81
CA CYS A 114 9.82 0.39 8.21
C CYS A 114 9.64 -0.74 9.25
N VAL A 115 10.29 -1.89 9.08
CA VAL A 115 10.21 -3.01 10.03
C VAL A 115 10.82 -2.64 11.39
N GLU A 116 12.04 -2.12 11.39
CA GLU A 116 12.70 -1.69 12.63
C GLU A 116 11.87 -0.64 13.36
N LEU A 117 11.28 0.31 12.62
CA LEU A 117 10.45 1.35 13.22
C LEU A 117 9.16 0.80 13.85
N LEU A 118 8.53 -0.20 13.24
CA LEU A 118 7.34 -0.86 13.83
C LEU A 118 7.70 -1.54 15.16
N GLU A 119 8.86 -2.20 15.24
CA GLU A 119 9.35 -2.84 16.45
C GLU A 119 9.72 -1.81 17.53
N GLU A 120 10.50 -0.77 17.18
CA GLU A 120 10.91 0.30 18.10
C GLU A 120 9.73 1.06 18.71
N GLN A 121 8.67 1.27 17.92
CA GLN A 121 7.46 1.95 18.38
C GLN A 121 6.44 1.00 19.00
N ASN A 122 6.78 -0.29 19.14
CA ASN A 122 5.93 -1.34 19.72
C ASN A 122 4.52 -1.39 19.08
N VAL A 123 4.45 -1.23 17.76
CA VAL A 123 3.18 -1.15 17.02
C VAL A 123 2.50 -2.51 16.97
N GLN A 124 1.29 -2.60 17.55
CA GLN A 124 0.49 -3.83 17.59
C GLN A 124 -0.48 -3.97 16.40
N ILE A 125 -0.62 -2.93 15.57
CA ILE A 125 -1.52 -2.95 14.41
C ILE A 125 -0.92 -3.84 13.32
N PRO A 126 -1.67 -4.84 12.80
CA PRO A 126 -1.17 -5.68 11.72
C PRO A 126 -0.82 -4.83 10.48
N SER A 127 0.33 -5.11 9.90
CA SER A 127 0.94 -4.28 8.86
C SER A 127 1.41 -5.12 7.69
N TRP A 128 1.39 -4.57 6.47
CA TRP A 128 2.06 -5.16 5.32
C TRP A 128 3.10 -4.21 4.72
N ILE A 129 4.10 -4.80 4.07
CA ILE A 129 5.06 -4.10 3.21
C ILE A 129 4.83 -4.60 1.79
N CYS A 130 4.52 -3.68 0.87
CA CYS A 130 4.33 -3.97 -0.54
C CYS A 130 5.44 -3.28 -1.35
N PHE A 131 6.24 -4.12 -2.01
CA PHE A 131 7.26 -3.67 -2.93
C PHE A 131 6.65 -3.35 -4.29
N SER A 132 7.13 -2.26 -4.91
CA SER A 132 6.94 -2.08 -6.35
C SER A 132 7.92 -2.98 -7.12
N SER A 133 7.60 -3.30 -8.37
CA SER A 133 8.51 -4.00 -9.28
C SER A 133 8.30 -3.53 -10.71
N VAL A 134 9.37 -3.60 -11.49
CA VAL A 134 9.42 -3.21 -12.90
C VAL A 134 9.53 -4.40 -13.84
N ASP A 135 9.94 -5.57 -13.34
CA ASP A 135 10.20 -6.79 -14.11
C ASP A 135 9.53 -8.04 -13.52
N GLY A 136 8.90 -7.93 -12.35
CA GLY A 136 8.26 -9.05 -11.65
C GLY A 136 9.20 -9.87 -10.76
N GLU A 137 10.49 -9.55 -10.72
CA GLU A 137 11.52 -10.31 -9.98
C GLU A 137 12.30 -9.44 -8.99
N ASN A 138 12.50 -8.16 -9.32
CA ASN A 138 13.33 -7.22 -8.59
C ASN A 138 12.54 -5.98 -8.15
N ALA A 139 12.97 -5.40 -7.04
CA ALA A 139 12.59 -4.06 -6.65
C ALA A 139 13.24 -3.02 -7.59
N PRO A 140 12.68 -1.81 -7.73
CA PRO A 140 13.25 -0.76 -8.58
C PRO A 140 14.73 -0.46 -8.41
N SER A 141 15.26 -0.56 -7.18
CA SER A 141 16.68 -0.35 -6.89
C SER A 141 17.60 -1.51 -7.29
N GLY A 142 17.04 -2.63 -7.76
CA GLY A 142 17.77 -3.77 -8.32
C GLY A 142 17.91 -4.99 -7.40
N GLU A 143 17.52 -4.90 -6.13
CA GLU A 143 17.50 -6.06 -5.23
C GLU A 143 16.39 -7.04 -5.64
N GLY A 144 16.72 -8.33 -5.71
CA GLY A 144 15.74 -9.37 -5.96
C GLY A 144 14.76 -9.52 -4.80
N PHE A 145 13.52 -9.94 -5.09
CA PHE A 145 12.50 -10.10 -4.06
C PHE A 145 12.91 -11.04 -2.91
N LYS A 146 13.79 -12.01 -3.16
CA LYS A 146 14.36 -12.84 -2.09
C LYS A 146 15.11 -12.00 -1.05
N GLU A 147 15.96 -11.07 -1.49
CA GLU A 147 16.68 -10.19 -0.58
C GLU A 147 15.76 -9.20 0.14
N CYS A 148 14.76 -8.68 -0.57
CA CYS A 148 13.72 -7.83 0.02
C CYS A 148 12.93 -8.59 1.09
N LEU A 149 12.59 -9.86 0.83
CA LEU A 149 11.93 -10.75 1.77
C LEU A 149 12.81 -11.00 2.99
N GLU A 150 14.11 -11.24 2.82
CA GLU A 150 15.05 -11.42 3.93
C GLU A 150 15.02 -10.22 4.89
N ALA A 151 15.02 -8.99 4.35
CA ALA A 151 14.94 -7.76 5.15
C ALA A 151 13.62 -7.58 5.92
N VAL A 152 12.51 -8.16 5.44
CA VAL A 152 11.21 -8.13 6.16
C VAL A 152 10.92 -9.40 6.96
N SER A 153 11.73 -10.44 6.78
CA SER A 153 11.57 -11.78 7.37
C SER A 153 12.28 -11.96 8.71
N VAL A 154 12.63 -10.87 9.40
CA VAL A 154 13.03 -10.90 10.83
C VAL A 154 12.01 -11.70 11.67
N LEU A 155 10.78 -11.87 11.13
CA LEU A 155 9.77 -12.86 11.50
C LEU A 155 9.64 -13.95 10.40
N GLN A 156 10.31 -15.10 10.58
CA GLN A 156 10.24 -16.39 9.82
C GLN A 156 9.74 -16.40 8.34
N LEU A 157 10.53 -17.05 7.47
CA LEU A 157 10.19 -17.41 6.08
C LEU A 157 8.79 -18.05 6.01
N THR A 158 7.94 -17.53 5.13
CA THR A 158 6.57 -17.10 5.45
C THR A 158 5.48 -18.18 5.48
N SER A 159 4.66 -18.14 6.55
CA SER A 159 3.23 -18.49 6.61
C SER A 159 2.32 -17.23 6.50
N LYS A 160 2.87 -16.13 5.98
CA LYS A 160 2.24 -14.79 5.93
C LYS A 160 1.33 -14.63 4.70
N ALA A 161 0.34 -13.76 4.81
CA ALA A 161 -0.57 -13.45 3.71
C ALA A 161 0.14 -12.66 2.59
N ILE A 162 -0.07 -13.07 1.33
CA ILE A 162 0.44 -12.37 0.14
C ILE A 162 -0.63 -11.37 -0.33
N ILE A 163 -0.18 -10.16 -0.70
CA ILE A 163 -1.03 -9.05 -1.15
C ILE A 163 -0.60 -8.62 -2.54
N VAL A 164 -1.54 -8.43 -3.47
CA VAL A 164 -1.28 -8.02 -4.86
C VAL A 164 -2.30 -6.97 -5.30
N TYR A 165 -1.86 -5.82 -5.80
CA TYR A 165 -2.72 -4.77 -6.34
C TYR A 165 -2.02 -3.98 -7.46
N PRO A 166 -2.09 -4.43 -8.72
CA PRO A 166 -1.38 -3.77 -9.81
C PRO A 166 -2.13 -2.54 -10.32
N ASN A 167 -1.45 -1.76 -11.16
CA ASN A 167 -2.10 -0.73 -11.98
C ASN A 167 -3.12 -1.37 -12.94
N SER A 168 -4.01 -0.56 -13.52
CA SER A 168 -4.94 -1.00 -14.59
C SER A 168 -4.26 -1.43 -15.90
N GLY A 169 -2.92 -1.55 -15.93
CA GLY A 169 -2.13 -2.15 -17.01
C GLY A 169 -1.38 -1.22 -17.94
N GLU A 170 -1.61 0.07 -17.84
CA GLU A 170 -0.73 1.07 -18.41
C GLU A 170 0.47 1.35 -17.49
N ILE A 171 1.54 1.87 -18.09
CA ILE A 171 2.83 2.09 -17.43
C ILE A 171 3.02 3.57 -17.11
N TRP A 172 3.47 3.91 -15.90
CA TRP A 172 3.86 5.27 -15.56
C TRP A 172 5.28 5.55 -16.06
N ASP A 173 5.45 6.60 -16.85
CA ASP A 173 6.76 7.15 -17.15
C ASP A 173 7.09 8.24 -16.13
N GLY A 174 7.86 7.87 -15.10
CA GLY A 174 8.28 8.80 -14.04
C GLY A 174 9.16 9.95 -14.51
N LYS A 175 9.86 9.80 -15.65
CA LYS A 175 10.71 10.85 -16.22
C LYS A 175 9.88 11.86 -17.00
N ALA A 176 9.00 11.38 -17.88
CA ALA A 176 8.12 12.24 -18.68
C ALA A 176 6.86 12.69 -17.92
N LYS A 177 6.65 12.21 -16.68
CA LYS A 177 5.49 12.46 -15.83
C LYS A 177 4.16 12.24 -16.56
N ARG A 178 4.07 11.13 -17.31
CA ARG A 178 2.89 10.79 -18.11
C ARG A 178 2.60 9.29 -18.09
N TRP A 179 1.35 8.96 -18.36
CA TRP A 179 0.92 7.58 -18.55
C TRP A 179 1.13 7.16 -20.01
N LEU A 180 1.72 5.98 -20.19
CA LEU A 180 1.83 5.33 -21.50
C LEU A 180 0.58 4.48 -21.75
N PRO A 181 0.09 4.34 -22.99
CA PRO A 181 -1.08 3.50 -23.26
C PRO A 181 -0.92 2.07 -22.75
N ALA A 182 -2.01 1.47 -22.27
CA ALA A 182 -2.05 0.05 -21.89
C ALA A 182 -1.69 -0.77 -23.12
N LYS A 183 -0.77 -1.72 -22.94
CA LYS A 183 -0.51 -2.73 -23.96
C LYS A 183 -1.29 -4.03 -23.71
N CYS A 184 -1.89 -4.20 -22.53
CA CYS A 184 -2.33 -5.53 -22.08
C CYS A 184 -3.46 -5.59 -21.02
N PHE A 185 -4.26 -4.53 -20.80
CA PHE A 185 -5.34 -4.62 -19.81
C PHE A 185 -6.60 -3.84 -20.17
N ASP A 186 -7.73 -4.48 -19.94
CA ASP A 186 -9.08 -3.95 -19.75
C ASP A 186 -9.67 -4.59 -18.48
N ASP A 187 -10.88 -4.19 -18.07
CA ASP A 187 -11.54 -4.75 -16.88
C ASP A 187 -11.78 -6.28 -16.97
N GLU A 188 -11.90 -6.86 -18.19
CA GLU A 188 -12.07 -8.31 -18.40
C GLU A 188 -10.80 -9.10 -18.03
N ASN A 189 -9.62 -8.50 -18.22
CA ASN A 189 -8.35 -9.11 -17.84
C ASN A 189 -8.17 -9.21 -16.30
N PHE A 190 -8.76 -8.32 -15.51
CA PHE A 190 -8.68 -8.39 -14.04
C PHE A 190 -9.42 -9.60 -13.45
N GLU A 191 -10.51 -10.05 -14.07
CA GLU A 191 -11.21 -11.28 -13.66
C GLU A 191 -10.29 -12.51 -13.77
N CYS A 192 -9.57 -12.61 -14.90
CA CYS A 192 -8.62 -13.70 -15.15
C CYS A 192 -7.44 -13.64 -14.18
N PHE A 193 -6.78 -12.48 -14.06
CA PHE A 193 -5.60 -12.34 -13.19
C PHE A 193 -5.92 -12.49 -11.70
N ALA A 194 -7.08 -12.01 -11.22
CA ALA A 194 -7.48 -12.23 -9.84
C ALA A 194 -7.59 -13.72 -9.49
N THR A 195 -8.05 -14.54 -10.43
CA THR A 195 -8.09 -16.00 -10.28
C THR A 195 -6.68 -16.59 -10.21
N ILE A 196 -5.79 -16.18 -11.13
CA ILE A 196 -4.39 -16.62 -11.15
C ILE A 196 -3.66 -16.27 -9.86
N TRP A 197 -3.78 -15.03 -9.38
CA TRP A 197 -3.11 -14.59 -8.15
C TRP A 197 -3.63 -15.34 -6.93
N ARG A 198 -4.95 -15.55 -6.83
CA ARG A 198 -5.56 -16.36 -5.77
C ARG A 198 -4.99 -17.77 -5.76
N ASP A 199 -4.96 -18.42 -6.93
CA ASP A 199 -4.48 -19.80 -7.08
C ASP A 199 -2.96 -19.90 -6.84
N SER A 200 -2.24 -18.79 -7.03
CA SER A 200 -0.82 -18.63 -6.69
C SER A 200 -0.59 -18.29 -5.20
N GLY A 201 -1.64 -18.21 -4.38
CA GLY A 201 -1.56 -18.03 -2.93
C GLY A 201 -1.84 -16.61 -2.41
N ALA A 202 -2.16 -15.64 -3.26
CA ALA A 202 -2.56 -14.31 -2.83
C ALA A 202 -3.82 -14.35 -1.96
N LYS A 203 -3.83 -13.60 -0.86
CA LYS A 203 -4.93 -13.53 0.12
C LYS A 203 -5.64 -12.18 0.10
N LEU A 204 -4.98 -11.13 -0.35
CA LEU A 204 -5.57 -9.80 -0.56
C LEU A 204 -5.27 -9.36 -1.99
N ILE A 205 -6.31 -9.10 -2.76
CA ILE A 205 -6.23 -8.73 -4.19
C ILE A 205 -6.98 -7.42 -4.39
N GLY A 206 -6.35 -6.46 -5.06
CA GLY A 206 -6.94 -5.13 -5.31
C GLY A 206 -6.40 -4.48 -6.57
N GLY A 207 -6.42 -3.15 -6.59
CA GLY A 207 -5.95 -2.32 -7.70
C GLY A 207 -5.20 -1.08 -7.20
N CYS A 208 -4.25 -0.60 -8.01
CA CYS A 208 -3.48 0.61 -7.77
C CYS A 208 -3.89 1.70 -8.79
N CYS A 209 -2.94 2.29 -9.51
CA CYS A 209 -3.21 3.44 -10.35
C CYS A 209 -4.21 3.14 -11.47
N ARG A 210 -5.17 4.07 -11.64
CA ARG A 210 -6.28 4.09 -12.62
C ARG A 210 -7.25 2.91 -12.55
N THR A 211 -7.10 2.05 -11.56
CA THR A 211 -8.19 1.12 -11.23
C THR A 211 -9.39 1.90 -10.68
N THR A 212 -10.59 1.35 -10.84
CA THR A 212 -11.83 2.01 -10.44
C THR A 212 -12.73 1.06 -9.63
N PRO A 213 -13.88 1.53 -9.11
CA PRO A 213 -14.86 0.62 -8.51
C PRO A 213 -15.33 -0.51 -9.43
N SER A 214 -15.33 -0.35 -10.77
CA SER A 214 -15.66 -1.43 -11.71
C SER A 214 -14.64 -2.56 -11.63
N THR A 215 -13.35 -2.22 -11.56
CA THR A 215 -12.25 -3.18 -11.37
C THR A 215 -12.42 -3.97 -10.06
N VAL A 216 -12.75 -3.30 -8.96
CA VAL A 216 -13.00 -3.96 -7.67
C VAL A 216 -14.23 -4.87 -7.74
N GLN A 217 -15.28 -4.48 -8.47
CA GLN A 217 -16.45 -5.31 -8.69
C GLN A 217 -16.13 -6.57 -9.50
N ALA A 218 -15.33 -6.45 -10.57
CA ALA A 218 -14.86 -7.56 -11.39
C ALA A 218 -14.04 -8.57 -10.56
N ILE A 219 -13.07 -8.08 -9.77
CA ILE A 219 -12.31 -8.91 -8.82
C ILE A 219 -13.26 -9.60 -7.82
N SER A 220 -14.19 -8.85 -7.22
CA SER A 220 -15.11 -9.40 -6.22
C SER A 220 -16.01 -10.51 -6.78
N LYS A 221 -16.47 -10.36 -8.03
CA LYS A 221 -17.33 -11.34 -8.71
C LYS A 221 -16.64 -12.70 -8.84
N VAL A 222 -15.39 -12.74 -9.31
CA VAL A 222 -14.67 -14.00 -9.49
C VAL A 222 -14.21 -14.64 -8.17
N LEU A 223 -13.88 -13.82 -7.17
CA LEU A 223 -13.42 -14.34 -5.87
C LEU A 223 -14.58 -14.84 -4.98
N LYS A 224 -15.78 -14.26 -5.09
CA LYS A 224 -16.97 -14.72 -4.35
C LYS A 224 -17.65 -15.92 -5.00
N GLY A 225 -17.52 -16.10 -6.32
CA GLY A 225 -18.22 -17.13 -7.08
C GLY A 225 -17.80 -18.57 -6.78
N GLN A 226 -16.78 -18.81 -5.95
CA GLN A 226 -16.20 -20.14 -5.75
C GLN A 226 -15.96 -20.52 -4.27
N SER A 227 -16.70 -19.92 -3.33
CA SER A 227 -16.82 -20.52 -1.99
C SER A 227 -17.75 -21.74 -2.06
N GLN A 228 -17.24 -22.87 -2.56
CA GLN A 228 -17.77 -24.21 -2.32
C GLN A 228 -16.83 -24.96 -1.37
#